data_AF-A0A1F2K560-F1
#
_entry.id   AF-A0A1F2K560-F1
#
_cell.length_a   1.000
_cell.length_b   1.000
_cell.length_c   1.000
_cell.angle_alpha   90.00
_cell.angle_beta   90.00
_cell.angle_gamma   90.00
#
_symmetry.space_group_name_H-M   'P 1'
#
loop_
_entity.id
_entity.type
_entity.pdbx_description
1 polymer ?
#
loop_
_entity_poly.entity_id
_entity_poly.type
_entity_poly.pdbx_seq_one_letter_code
_entity_poly.pdbx_strand_id
1 'polypeptide(L)'
;MSAGVDLSKIEGIGKGTILTILSEVGTDLSSFPTAKHFTSWLHLAPNNKKTGGKIISKRTQSGKNKLADALRHAANSIGNKKEGYLNYFFKRIALRNGRVAAITATARKLAVIIYNMLTKKQAYLPVEKTLYLETLRKNQISVPVSLFFNKLLNSILMLVI
;
A
#
# COMPACT_ATOMS: atom_id res chain seq x y z
N MET A 1 -19.15 -21.64 4.72
CA MET A 1 -17.99 -21.75 5.62
C MET A 1 -17.04 -20.58 5.39
N SER A 2 -16.95 -19.62 6.31
CA SER A 2 -15.91 -18.57 6.25
C SER A 2 -14.85 -18.87 7.30
N ALA A 3 -13.58 -18.75 6.92
CA ALA A 3 -12.43 -18.92 7.78
C ALA A 3 -12.36 -17.79 8.83
N GLY A 4 -13.30 -17.72 9.77
CA GLY A 4 -13.34 -16.82 10.94
C GLY A 4 -13.27 -15.30 10.67
N VAL A 5 -13.05 -14.86 9.43
CA VAL A 5 -12.68 -13.51 9.06
C VAL A 5 -13.51 -13.06 7.87
N ASP A 6 -14.29 -11.99 8.05
CA ASP A 6 -15.13 -11.42 7.00
C ASP A 6 -14.38 -10.33 6.21
N LEU A 7 -13.88 -10.70 5.03
CA LEU A 7 -13.20 -9.77 4.11
C LEU A 7 -14.13 -8.67 3.56
N SER A 8 -15.45 -8.86 3.63
CA SER A 8 -16.45 -7.88 3.17
C SER A 8 -16.46 -6.61 4.00
N LYS A 9 -15.88 -6.65 5.20
CA LYS A 9 -15.74 -5.47 6.08
C LYS A 9 -14.70 -4.47 5.57
N ILE A 10 -13.81 -4.87 4.67
CA ILE A 10 -12.81 -3.96 4.10
C ILE A 10 -13.52 -3.02 3.10
N GLU A 11 -13.28 -1.71 3.25
CA GLU A 11 -13.82 -0.72 2.34
C GLU A 11 -13.41 -1.00 0.89
N GLY A 12 -14.38 -1.09 -0.02
CA GLY A 12 -14.11 -1.21 -1.46
C GLY A 12 -13.87 -2.64 -1.95
N ILE A 13 -13.86 -3.63 -1.05
CA ILE A 13 -13.89 -5.05 -1.44
C ILE A 13 -15.34 -5.47 -1.70
N GLY A 14 -15.63 -5.86 -2.94
CA GLY A 14 -16.91 -6.46 -3.32
C GLY A 14 -16.86 -7.98 -3.34
N LYS A 15 -18.03 -8.62 -3.47
CA LYS A 15 -18.16 -10.09 -3.58
C LYS A 15 -17.27 -10.68 -4.69
N GLY A 16 -17.16 -9.99 -5.83
CA GLY A 16 -16.30 -10.42 -6.95
C GLY A 16 -14.82 -10.49 -6.56
N THR A 17 -14.30 -9.49 -5.86
CA THR A 17 -12.91 -9.48 -5.37
C THR A 17 -12.67 -10.59 -4.37
N ILE A 18 -13.62 -10.87 -3.48
CA ILE A 18 -13.53 -11.98 -2.51
C ILE A 18 -13.47 -13.32 -3.23
N LEU A 19 -14.31 -13.51 -4.26
CA LEU A 19 -14.31 -14.73 -5.04
C LEU A 19 -12.98 -14.93 -5.78
N THR A 20 -12.42 -13.87 -6.37
CA THR A 20 -11.11 -13.92 -7.02
C THR A 20 -9.99 -14.26 -6.03
N ILE A 21 -10.02 -13.71 -4.81
CA ILE A 21 -9.05 -14.08 -3.76
C ILE A 21 -9.14 -15.57 -3.47
N LEU A 22 -10.35 -16.06 -3.24
CA LEU A 22 -10.60 -17.46 -2.91
C LEU A 22 -10.21 -18.41 -4.05
N SER A 23 -10.44 -18.02 -5.30
CA SER A 23 -10.10 -18.85 -6.46
C SER A 23 -8.61 -18.90 -6.76
N GLU A 24 -7.89 -17.80 -6.54
CA GLU A 24 -6.46 -17.69 -6.91
C GLU A 24 -5.53 -18.18 -5.80
N VAL A 25 -5.89 -17.94 -4.53
CA VAL A 25 -5.00 -18.20 -3.40
C VAL A 25 -5.63 -19.08 -2.33
N GLY A 26 -6.95 -19.26 -2.36
CA GLY A 26 -7.66 -20.01 -1.33
C GLY A 26 -7.78 -19.25 -0.01
N THR A 27 -7.94 -20.01 1.07
CA THR A 27 -8.05 -19.47 2.44
C THR A 27 -6.72 -19.46 3.19
N ASP A 28 -5.71 -20.16 2.67
CA ASP A 28 -4.40 -20.27 3.29
C ASP A 28 -3.34 -19.51 2.47
N LEU A 29 -2.60 -18.64 3.17
CA LEU A 29 -1.52 -17.83 2.62
C LEU A 29 -0.15 -18.26 3.18
N SER A 30 -0.08 -19.42 3.84
CA SER A 30 1.14 -20.00 4.43
C SER A 30 2.32 -20.09 3.45
N SER A 31 2.06 -20.28 2.15
CA SER A 31 3.06 -20.26 1.07
C SER A 31 3.84 -18.95 0.98
N PHE A 32 3.34 -17.85 1.55
CA PHE A 32 4.02 -16.56 1.57
C PHE A 32 4.51 -16.24 2.99
N PRO A 33 5.85 -16.26 3.25
CA PRO A 33 6.39 -16.02 4.59
C PRO A 33 6.11 -14.63 5.15
N THR A 34 5.95 -13.62 4.28
CA THR A 34 5.61 -12.26 4.70
C THR A 34 4.68 -11.58 3.71
N ALA A 35 3.96 -10.55 4.18
CA ALA A 35 3.13 -9.70 3.32
C ALA A 35 3.92 -9.07 2.16
N LYS A 36 5.25 -8.87 2.31
CA LYS A 36 6.10 -8.37 1.23
C LYS A 36 6.17 -9.36 0.06
N HIS A 37 6.36 -10.65 0.36
CA HIS A 37 6.36 -11.72 -0.65
C HIS A 37 5.02 -11.77 -1.39
N PHE A 38 3.91 -11.71 -0.65
CA PHE A 38 2.58 -11.68 -1.24
C PHE A 38 2.38 -10.48 -2.18
N THR A 39 2.74 -9.27 -1.75
CA THR A 39 2.62 -8.07 -2.61
C THR A 39 3.57 -8.08 -3.81
N SER A 40 4.71 -8.78 -3.71
CA SER A 40 5.66 -8.97 -4.81
C SER A 40 5.10 -9.94 -5.84
N TRP A 41 4.51 -11.06 -5.41
CA TRP A 41 3.83 -12.04 -6.26
C TRP A 41 2.64 -11.44 -7.03
N LEU A 42 1.92 -10.51 -6.39
CA LEU A 42 0.86 -9.72 -7.05
C LEU A 42 1.36 -8.67 -8.04
N HIS A 43 2.68 -8.45 -8.17
CA HIS A 43 3.25 -7.34 -8.93
C HIS A 43 2.72 -5.95 -8.50
N LEU A 44 2.45 -5.79 -7.19
CA LEU A 44 2.03 -4.50 -6.59
C LEU A 44 3.19 -3.79 -5.88
N ALA A 45 4.27 -4.52 -5.60
CA ALA A 45 5.48 -3.94 -5.02
C ALA A 45 6.24 -3.09 -6.06
N PRO A 46 6.82 -1.95 -5.66
CA PRO A 46 7.68 -1.16 -6.53
C PRO A 46 8.97 -1.95 -6.82
N ASN A 47 9.32 -2.07 -8.09
CA ASN A 47 10.59 -2.69 -8.49
C ASN A 47 11.68 -1.61 -8.57
N ASN A 48 12.50 -1.53 -7.52
CA ASN A 48 13.60 -0.58 -7.45
C ASN A 48 14.84 -1.15 -8.14
N LYS A 49 15.05 -0.85 -9.42
CA LYS A 49 16.28 -1.22 -10.13
C LYS A 49 17.41 -0.32 -9.66
N LYS A 50 18.42 -0.90 -8.99
CA LYS A 50 19.61 -0.20 -8.51
C LYS A 50 20.85 -0.65 -9.29
N THR A 51 21.66 0.29 -9.76
CA THR A 51 23.04 0.04 -10.24
C THR A 51 23.96 1.09 -9.64
N GLY A 52 25.19 0.69 -9.29
CA GLY A 52 26.20 1.62 -8.73
C GLY A 52 25.69 2.44 -7.53
N GLY A 53 24.83 1.87 -6.68
CA GLY A 53 24.25 2.57 -5.53
C GLY A 53 23.10 3.56 -5.84
N LYS A 54 22.81 3.85 -7.11
CA LYS A 54 21.72 4.76 -7.53
C LYS A 54 20.48 3.99 -7.97
N ILE A 55 19.29 4.53 -7.70
CA ILE A 55 18.02 3.96 -8.16
C ILE A 55 17.74 4.50 -9.56
N ILE A 56 17.82 3.62 -10.57
CA ILE A 56 17.58 3.98 -11.98
C ILE A 56 16.09 3.96 -12.30
N SER A 57 15.35 3.03 -11.70
CA SER A 57 13.91 2.87 -11.95
C SER A 57 13.19 2.41 -10.70
N LYS A 58 11.94 2.86 -10.55
CA LYS A 58 11.01 2.48 -9.48
C LYS A 58 9.68 1.96 -10.04
N ARG A 59 9.65 1.60 -11.33
CA ARG A 59 8.43 1.23 -12.03
C ARG A 59 7.88 -0.08 -11.44
N THR A 60 6.59 -0.11 -11.13
CA THR A 60 5.91 -1.35 -10.74
C THR A 60 5.96 -2.33 -11.91
N GLN A 61 6.16 -3.61 -11.62
CA GLN A 61 6.19 -4.65 -12.66
C GLN A 61 4.82 -4.75 -13.36
N SER A 62 4.84 -4.84 -14.68
CA SER A 62 3.65 -5.15 -15.48
C SER A 62 3.46 -6.66 -15.48
N GLY A 63 2.24 -7.13 -15.22
CA GLY A 63 1.94 -8.56 -15.17
C GLY A 63 0.44 -8.84 -15.16
N LYS A 64 0.05 -10.03 -15.63
CA LYS A 64 -1.35 -10.48 -15.78
C LYS A 64 -1.86 -11.20 -14.52
N ASN A 65 -1.70 -10.61 -13.35
CA ASN A 65 -2.25 -11.21 -12.12
C ASN A 65 -3.69 -10.72 -11.91
N LYS A 66 -4.66 -11.63 -12.10
CA LYS A 66 -6.10 -11.33 -12.00
C LYS A 66 -6.49 -10.78 -10.63
N LEU A 67 -5.89 -11.32 -9.56
CA LEU A 67 -6.11 -10.83 -8.20
C LEU A 67 -5.56 -9.41 -8.03
N ALA A 68 -4.41 -9.10 -8.62
CA ALA A 68 -3.88 -7.73 -8.60
C ALA A 68 -4.81 -6.74 -9.32
N ASP A 69 -5.42 -7.15 -10.42
CA ASP A 69 -6.39 -6.32 -11.15
C ASP A 69 -7.68 -6.12 -10.36
N ALA A 70 -8.22 -7.18 -9.74
CA ALA A 70 -9.36 -7.09 -8.84
C ALA A 70 -9.10 -6.12 -7.67
N LEU A 71 -7.89 -6.14 -7.10
CA LEU A 71 -7.47 -5.21 -6.05
C LEU A 71 -7.30 -3.77 -6.56
N ARG A 72 -6.84 -3.58 -7.80
CA ARG A 72 -6.78 -2.25 -8.44
C ARG A 72 -8.17 -1.68 -8.69
N HIS A 73 -9.14 -2.51 -9.10
CA HIS A 73 -10.53 -2.10 -9.23
C HIS A 73 -11.15 -1.70 -7.89
N ALA A 74 -10.93 -2.50 -6.85
CA ALA A 74 -11.32 -2.16 -5.47
C ALA A 74 -10.70 -0.83 -5.02
N ALA A 75 -9.38 -0.65 -5.24
CA ALA A 75 -8.67 0.58 -4.91
C ALA A 75 -9.21 1.81 -5.69
N ASN A 76 -9.57 1.64 -6.96
CA ASN A 76 -10.16 2.73 -7.75
C ASN A 76 -11.55 3.12 -7.23
N SER A 77 -12.36 2.16 -6.79
CA SER A 77 -13.64 2.42 -6.12
C SER A 77 -13.46 3.21 -4.81
N ILE A 78 -12.46 2.84 -4.00
CA ILE A 78 -12.10 3.58 -2.78
C ILE A 78 -11.73 5.03 -3.10
N GLY A 79 -10.96 5.26 -4.16
CA GLY A 79 -10.56 6.61 -4.59
C GLY A 79 -11.74 7.51 -5.01
N ASN A 80 -12.89 6.92 -5.33
CA ASN A 80 -14.12 7.64 -5.65
C ASN A 80 -15.03 7.87 -4.43
N LYS A 81 -14.72 7.28 -3.27
CA LYS A 81 -15.47 7.53 -2.04
C LYS A 81 -15.22 8.94 -1.52
N LYS A 82 -16.17 9.50 -0.79
CA LYS A 82 -16.04 10.83 -0.17
C LYS A 82 -15.13 10.80 1.06
N GLU A 83 -15.24 9.76 1.87
CA GLU A 83 -14.62 9.63 3.20
C GLU A 83 -14.10 8.21 3.45
N GLY A 84 -13.31 8.02 4.51
CA GLY A 84 -12.71 6.74 4.91
C GLY A 84 -11.19 6.76 5.00
N TYR A 85 -10.61 5.93 5.88
CA TYR A 85 -9.17 5.84 6.12
C TYR A 85 -8.38 5.58 4.82
N LEU A 86 -8.84 4.62 4.02
CA LEU A 86 -8.18 4.23 2.77
C LEU A 86 -8.33 5.32 1.69
N ASN A 87 -9.42 6.08 1.70
CA ASN A 87 -9.60 7.23 0.82
C ASN A 87 -8.63 8.37 1.14
N TYR A 88 -8.41 8.69 2.42
CA TYR A 88 -7.39 9.69 2.80
C TYR A 88 -5.99 9.26 2.38
N PHE A 89 -5.66 7.98 2.55
CA PHE A 89 -4.41 7.41 2.04
C PHE A 89 -4.29 7.57 0.52
N PHE A 90 -5.35 7.22 -0.22
CA PHE A 90 -5.41 7.35 -1.68
C PHE A 90 -5.20 8.81 -2.13
N LYS A 91 -5.98 9.75 -1.60
CA LYS A 91 -5.91 11.18 -1.96
C LYS A 91 -4.51 11.75 -1.72
N ARG A 92 -3.89 11.43 -0.58
CA ARG A 92 -2.53 11.89 -0.26
C ARG A 92 -1.50 11.43 -1.29
N ILE A 93 -1.60 10.19 -1.77
CA ILE A 93 -0.68 9.68 -2.79
C ILE A 93 -1.04 10.25 -4.16
N ALA A 94 -2.33 10.39 -4.47
CA ALA A 94 -2.79 10.95 -5.74
C ALA A 94 -2.29 12.38 -5.95
N LEU A 95 -2.28 13.19 -4.89
CA LEU A 95 -1.76 14.56 -4.93
C LEU A 95 -0.26 14.63 -5.26
N ARG A 96 0.55 13.64 -4.83
CA ARG A 96 2.00 13.66 -5.02
C ARG A 96 2.46 12.94 -6.30
N ASN A 97 1.78 11.84 -6.65
CA ASN A 97 2.26 10.88 -7.65
C ASN A 97 1.24 10.61 -8.76
N GLY A 98 0.07 11.25 -8.72
CA GLY A 98 -1.01 11.04 -9.68
C GLY A 98 -1.88 9.82 -9.37
N ARG A 99 -3.02 9.74 -10.07
CA ARG A 99 -4.09 8.76 -9.79
C ARG A 99 -3.63 7.31 -9.99
N VAL A 100 -2.93 7.01 -11.08
CA VAL A 100 -2.50 5.63 -11.42
C VAL A 100 -1.56 5.06 -10.36
N ALA A 101 -0.62 5.88 -9.87
CA ALA A 101 0.27 5.50 -8.78
C ALA A 101 -0.50 5.29 -7.46
N ALA A 102 -1.50 6.13 -7.18
CA ALA A 102 -2.34 6.00 -6.00
C ALA A 102 -3.18 4.72 -6.01
N ILE A 103 -3.74 4.32 -7.16
CA ILE A 103 -4.47 3.04 -7.31
C ILE A 103 -3.54 1.87 -6.95
N THR A 104 -2.34 1.84 -7.53
CA THR A 104 -1.38 0.76 -7.27
C THR A 104 -0.92 0.72 -5.82
N ALA A 105 -0.62 1.88 -5.22
CA ALA A 105 -0.21 1.96 -3.83
C ALA A 105 -1.34 1.53 -2.86
N THR A 106 -2.58 1.87 -3.17
CA THR A 106 -3.76 1.50 -2.38
C THR A 106 -4.09 0.02 -2.53
N ALA A 107 -3.98 -0.54 -3.75
CA ALA A 107 -4.08 -1.97 -3.98
C ALA A 107 -3.02 -2.75 -3.18
N ARG A 108 -1.78 -2.25 -3.13
CA ARG A 108 -0.72 -2.84 -2.27
C ARG A 108 -1.10 -2.79 -0.79
N LYS A 109 -1.67 -1.67 -0.33
CA LYS A 109 -2.13 -1.52 1.06
C LYS A 109 -3.25 -2.53 1.39
N LEU A 110 -4.20 -2.71 0.48
CA LEU A 110 -5.28 -3.71 0.59
C LEU A 110 -4.71 -5.13 0.65
N ALA A 111 -3.76 -5.47 -0.21
CA ALA A 111 -3.12 -6.79 -0.20
C ALA A 111 -2.45 -7.11 1.14
N VAL A 112 -1.79 -6.13 1.77
CA VAL A 112 -1.20 -6.29 3.11
C VAL A 112 -2.27 -6.49 4.18
N ILE A 113 -3.38 -5.76 4.10
CA ILE A 113 -4.51 -5.91 5.02
C ILE A 113 -5.09 -7.33 4.89
N ILE A 114 -5.40 -7.77 3.68
CA ILE A 114 -5.93 -9.12 3.39
C ILE A 114 -4.98 -10.20 3.92
N TYR A 115 -3.68 -10.08 3.65
CA TYR A 115 -2.68 -11.02 4.15
C TYR A 115 -2.68 -11.10 5.67
N ASN A 116 -2.66 -9.97 6.37
CA ASN A 116 -2.68 -9.96 7.84
C ASN A 116 -3.99 -10.52 8.41
N MET A 117 -5.11 -10.22 7.77
CA MET A 117 -6.43 -10.73 8.17
C MET A 117 -6.49 -12.25 8.07
N LEU A 118 -6.02 -12.82 6.96
CA LEU A 118 -6.04 -14.27 6.73
C LEU A 118 -5.00 -15.00 7.58
N THR A 119 -3.77 -14.49 7.68
CA THR A 119 -2.70 -15.15 8.45
C THR A 119 -2.87 -15.03 9.96
N LYS A 120 -3.28 -13.86 10.47
CA LYS A 120 -3.43 -13.61 11.92
C LYS A 120 -4.84 -13.87 12.42
N LYS A 121 -5.79 -14.17 11.54
CA LYS A 121 -7.23 -14.31 11.84
C LYS A 121 -7.81 -13.09 12.58
N GLN A 122 -7.28 -11.91 12.30
CA GLN A 122 -7.71 -10.65 12.93
C GLN A 122 -8.75 -9.94 12.04
N ALA A 123 -9.80 -9.39 12.66
CA ALA A 123 -10.79 -8.61 11.94
C ALA A 123 -10.23 -7.26 11.46
N TYR A 124 -10.76 -6.74 10.35
CA TYR A 124 -10.44 -5.40 9.88
C TYR A 124 -11.04 -4.36 10.82
N LEU A 125 -10.19 -3.58 11.48
CA LEU A 125 -10.58 -2.39 12.25
C LEU A 125 -10.09 -1.16 11.48
N PRO A 126 -10.99 -0.35 10.89
CA PRO A 126 -10.59 0.89 10.24
C PRO A 126 -9.98 1.83 11.30
N VAL A 127 -8.79 2.34 11.04
CA VAL A 127 -8.15 3.31 11.93
C VAL A 127 -8.92 4.63 11.82
N GLU A 128 -9.26 5.22 12.96
CA GLU A 128 -9.89 6.54 12.98
C GLU A 128 -9.04 7.57 12.24
N LYS A 129 -9.70 8.47 11.52
CA LYS A 129 -9.05 9.53 10.73
C LYS A 129 -8.11 10.37 11.60
N THR A 130 -8.55 10.73 12.80
CA THR A 130 -7.81 11.53 13.80
C THR A 130 -6.49 10.85 14.17
N LEU A 131 -6.55 9.60 14.62
CA LEU A 131 -5.37 8.78 14.99
C LEU A 131 -4.39 8.62 13.82
N TYR A 132 -4.90 8.46 12.59
CA TYR A 132 -4.05 8.39 11.41
C TYR A 132 -3.32 9.72 11.15
N LEU A 133 -4.03 10.85 11.22
CA LEU A 133 -3.43 12.17 11.04
C LEU A 133 -2.40 12.48 12.13
N GLU A 134 -2.65 12.09 13.38
CA GLU A 134 -1.69 12.19 14.47
C GLU A 134 -0.45 11.35 14.21
N THR A 135 -0.62 10.11 13.73
CA THR A 135 0.50 9.25 13.33
C THR A 135 1.33 9.92 12.23
N LEU A 136 0.68 10.57 11.25
CA LEU A 136 1.40 11.31 10.20
C LEU A 136 2.14 12.52 10.74
N ARG A 137 1.53 13.29 11.65
CA ARG A 137 2.17 14.44 12.32
C ARG A 137 3.40 13.98 13.11
N LYS A 138 3.25 12.95 13.94
CA LYS A 138 4.35 12.37 14.73
C LYS A 138 5.49 11.89 13.83
N ASN A 139 5.17 11.23 12.72
CA ASN A 139 6.18 10.77 11.76
C ASN A 139 6.89 11.93 11.04
N GLN A 140 6.21 13.05 10.77
CA GLN A 140 6.83 14.26 10.21
C GLN A 140 7.73 14.97 11.22
N ILE A 141 7.40 14.92 12.52
CA ILE A 141 8.23 15.50 13.58
C ILE A 141 9.45 14.61 13.87
N SER A 142 9.33 13.29 13.71
CA SER A 142 10.42 12.32 13.92
C SER A 142 11.49 12.27 12.82
N VAL A 143 11.23 12.86 11.64
CA VAL A 143 12.30 13.27 10.72
C VAL A 143 12.64 14.70 11.08
N PRO A 144 13.56 14.94 12.03
CA PRO A 144 13.77 16.28 12.52
C PRO A 144 14.11 17.19 11.32
N VAL A 145 13.50 18.37 11.28
CA VAL A 145 13.74 19.40 10.25
C VAL A 145 15.25 19.70 10.13
N SER A 146 16.01 19.46 11.20
CA SER A 146 17.48 19.49 11.22
C SER A 146 18.13 18.55 10.19
N LEU A 147 17.58 17.36 9.90
CA LEU A 147 18.11 16.46 8.87
C LEU A 147 17.91 17.00 7.46
N PHE A 148 16.86 17.79 7.22
CA PHE A 148 16.61 18.40 5.92
C PHE A 148 17.47 19.65 5.71
N PHE A 149 17.60 20.50 6.76
CA PHE A 149 18.51 21.64 6.76
C PHE A 149 19.98 21.22 6.65
N ASN A 150 20.44 20.22 7.42
CA ASN A 150 21.83 19.74 7.33
C ASN A 150 22.15 19.12 5.98
N LYS A 151 21.18 18.49 5.30
CA LYS A 151 21.39 17.94 3.97
C LYS A 151 21.49 19.03 2.89
N LEU A 152 20.77 20.15 3.05
CA LEU A 152 20.90 21.33 2.20
C LEU A 152 22.19 22.11 2.49
N LEU A 153 22.52 22.35 3.76
CA LEU A 153 23.76 23.01 4.18
C LEU A 153 25.00 22.25 3.73
N ASN A 154 25.07 20.93 3.94
CA ASN A 154 26.21 20.13 3.48
C ASN A 154 26.31 20.03 1.96
N SER A 155 25.18 20.16 1.23
CA SER A 155 25.19 20.20 -0.24
C SER A 155 25.63 21.55 -0.79
N ILE A 156 25.38 22.64 -0.06
CA ILE A 156 25.84 23.99 -0.42
C ILE A 156 27.33 24.14 -0.06
N LEU A 157 27.76 23.64 1.10
CA LEU A 157 29.16 23.67 1.52
C LEU A 157 30.09 22.87 0.58
N MET A 158 29.60 21.76 0.03
CA MET A 158 30.32 20.92 -0.95
C MET A 158 30.44 21.54 -2.35
N LEU A 159 29.75 22.65 -2.64
CA LEU A 159 29.83 23.36 -3.93
C LEU A 159 30.71 24.62 -3.86
N VAL A 160 31.20 24.99 -2.67
CA VAL A 160 32.00 26.21 -2.40
C VAL A 160 33.45 25.86 -1.99
N ILE A 161 33.85 24.59 -2.11
CA ILE A 161 35.25 24.11 -2.00
C ILE A 161 35.58 23.41 -3.33
#